data_AF-A0A455ANM3-F1
#
_entry.id   AF-A0A455ANM3-F1
#
_cell.length_a   1.000
_cell.length_b   1.000
_cell.length_c   1.000
_cell.angle_alpha   90.00
_cell.angle_beta   90.00
_cell.angle_gamma   90.00
#
_symmetry.space_group_name_H-M   'P 1'
#
loop_
_entity.id
_entity.type
_entity.pdbx_description
1 polymer ?
#
loop_
_entity_poly.entity_id
_entity_poly.type
_entity_poly.pdbx_seq_one_letter_code
_entity_poly.pdbx_strand_id
1 'polypeptide(L)'
;MQSESSRCEEETPSLLWGLDPVFLAFAKLYIRDILDLKESRQVPGVFFYSGHPIKQVDILGTVIGVRERDTFYIYGVDDSTGVINCICWKKLNNTKSSSAAPSARELSLTSQLKKLQETIAQRTKVEIGDIIRIRGHVRMYRGEREIHATAYYKVDDPACNIQIARMLELPTIYRKVYDQPFRSPALEKEEALSSNPGALDLDSLTYLLSEKVKEFLVENRVQTFYQQELETVESLLSLADQPVIHSDCSGRVDFKNDTTSKAIHSIFRNAIKLLQEKGLVFQKDGGFDNLFYVTREDKELHRKIHQIIQEDCQKPNPTEEL
;
A
#
# COMPACT_ATOMS: atom_id res chain seq x y z
N MET A 1 17.70 29.37 -11.47
CA MET A 1 17.90 27.96 -11.05
C MET A 1 16.54 27.31 -11.07
N GLN A 2 16.33 26.39 -12.02
CA GLN A 2 15.04 25.75 -12.25
C GLN A 2 14.72 24.82 -11.07
N SER A 3 13.55 25.02 -10.49
CA SER A 3 12.92 24.10 -9.55
C SER A 3 12.61 22.81 -10.31
N GLU A 4 13.31 21.74 -9.99
CA GLU A 4 12.90 20.41 -10.39
C GLU A 4 11.51 20.16 -9.78
N SER A 5 10.49 20.09 -10.64
CA SER A 5 9.19 19.58 -10.26
C SER A 5 9.40 18.16 -9.76
N SER A 6 9.33 17.95 -8.46
CA SER A 6 9.33 16.61 -7.87
C SER A 6 8.27 15.81 -8.59
N ARG A 7 8.67 14.81 -9.38
CA ARG A 7 7.76 13.76 -9.82
C ARG A 7 7.04 13.30 -8.55
N CYS A 8 5.73 13.54 -8.48
CA CYS A 8 4.94 13.01 -7.40
C CYS A 8 5.03 11.50 -7.59
N GLU A 9 5.92 10.82 -6.86
CA GLU A 9 5.96 9.38 -6.85
C GLU A 9 4.55 8.92 -6.50
N GLU A 10 3.93 8.25 -7.45
CA GLU A 10 2.56 7.78 -7.33
C GLU A 10 2.54 6.78 -6.18
N GLU A 11 1.75 7.08 -5.14
CA GLU A 11 1.67 6.26 -3.94
C GLU A 11 1.11 4.88 -4.32
N THR A 12 1.80 3.81 -3.92
CA THR A 12 1.34 2.44 -4.18
C THR A 12 -0.11 2.26 -3.72
N PRO A 13 -1.02 1.75 -4.58
CA PRO A 13 -2.41 1.50 -4.19
C PRO A 13 -2.52 0.61 -2.95
N SER A 14 -3.42 0.98 -2.03
CA SER A 14 -3.61 0.30 -0.74
C SER A 14 -3.93 -1.20 -0.84
N LEU A 15 -4.57 -1.64 -1.93
CA LEU A 15 -4.84 -3.04 -2.21
C LEU A 15 -3.56 -3.89 -2.40
N LEU A 16 -2.44 -3.25 -2.77
CA LEU A 16 -1.18 -3.93 -3.08
C LEU A 16 -0.20 -3.95 -1.90
N TRP A 17 -0.45 -3.20 -0.82
CA TRP A 17 0.49 -3.11 0.30
C TRP A 17 0.76 -4.46 0.97
N GLY A 18 -0.24 -5.33 1.03
CA GLY A 18 -0.10 -6.67 1.62
C GLY A 18 0.83 -7.61 0.84
N LEU A 19 1.20 -7.25 -0.40
CA LEU A 19 2.16 -8.02 -1.19
C LEU A 19 3.60 -7.76 -0.72
N ASP A 20 3.86 -6.58 -0.16
CA ASP A 20 5.18 -6.22 0.37
C ASP A 20 5.41 -6.91 1.73
N PRO A 21 6.42 -7.78 1.86
CA PRO A 21 6.71 -8.47 3.11
C PRO A 21 6.96 -7.52 4.30
N VAL A 22 7.41 -6.29 4.04
CA VAL A 22 7.69 -5.29 5.06
C VAL A 22 6.39 -4.83 5.75
N PHE A 23 5.24 -4.86 5.06
CA PHE A 23 3.97 -4.34 5.57
C PHE A 23 3.48 -5.03 6.86
N LEU A 24 3.70 -6.35 6.94
CA LEU A 24 3.31 -7.18 8.09
C LEU A 24 4.43 -7.33 9.13
N ALA A 25 5.66 -6.96 8.77
CA ALA A 25 6.81 -7.05 9.65
C ALA A 25 6.88 -5.86 10.62
N PHE A 26 7.63 -6.02 11.70
CA PHE A 26 8.08 -4.89 12.49
C PHE A 26 9.40 -4.41 11.90
N ALA A 27 9.32 -3.36 11.07
CA ALA A 27 10.46 -2.83 10.35
C ALA A 27 11.51 -2.26 11.32
N LYS A 28 12.77 -2.67 11.13
CA LYS A 28 13.90 -2.23 11.95
C LYS A 28 14.42 -0.91 11.37
N LEU A 29 13.87 0.20 11.82
CA LEU A 29 14.23 1.53 11.31
C LEU A 29 14.99 2.35 12.35
N TYR A 30 15.80 3.29 11.87
CA TYR A 30 16.33 4.39 12.67
C TYR A 30 15.18 5.31 13.12
N ILE A 31 15.27 5.86 14.32
CA ILE A 31 14.28 6.82 14.82
C ILE A 31 14.24 8.07 13.92
N ARG A 32 15.38 8.52 13.39
CA ARG A 32 15.43 9.60 12.39
C ARG A 32 14.45 9.34 11.24
N ASP A 33 14.54 8.17 10.63
CA ASP A 33 13.72 7.85 9.48
C ASP A 33 12.25 7.74 9.86
N ILE A 34 11.94 7.16 11.02
CA ILE A 34 10.57 7.11 11.56
C ILE A 34 9.98 8.51 11.71
N LEU A 35 10.78 9.50 12.10
CA LEU A 35 10.37 10.91 12.22
C LEU A 35 10.19 11.61 10.87
N ASP A 36 10.83 11.10 9.81
CA ASP A 36 10.83 11.70 8.46
C ASP A 36 9.93 10.97 7.44
N LEU A 37 9.43 9.76 7.76
CA LEU A 37 8.47 9.02 6.91
C LEU A 37 7.31 9.88 6.40
N LYS A 38 6.79 9.63 5.20
CA LYS A 38 5.58 10.31 4.72
C LYS A 38 4.35 9.47 5.04
N GLU A 39 3.32 10.08 5.62
CA GLU A 39 2.05 9.39 5.85
C GLU A 39 1.29 9.21 4.53
N SER A 40 0.64 8.06 4.38
CA SER A 40 -0.23 7.71 3.26
C SER A 40 -1.40 8.69 3.16
N ARG A 41 -1.75 9.09 1.94
CA ARG A 41 -2.98 9.85 1.67
C ARG A 41 -4.21 8.95 1.62
N GLN A 42 -4.03 7.66 1.36
CA GLN A 42 -5.10 6.68 1.25
C GLN A 42 -5.58 6.21 2.64
N VAL A 43 -4.65 5.88 3.54
CA VAL A 43 -4.98 5.30 4.85
C VAL A 43 -4.11 5.92 5.96
N PRO A 44 -4.72 6.73 6.86
CA PRO A 44 -4.00 7.27 8.02
C PRO A 44 -3.39 6.18 8.90
N GLY A 45 -2.18 6.43 9.41
CA GLY A 45 -1.41 5.49 10.21
C GLY A 45 -0.61 4.45 9.42
N VAL A 46 -0.58 4.54 8.09
CA VAL A 46 0.41 3.86 7.24
C VAL A 46 1.36 4.91 6.69
N PHE A 47 2.65 4.59 6.71
CA PHE A 47 3.71 5.50 6.31
C PHE A 47 4.53 4.88 5.19
N PHE A 48 5.37 5.66 4.51
CA PHE A 48 6.20 5.16 3.42
C PHE A 48 7.68 5.48 3.64
N TYR A 49 8.50 4.45 3.45
CA TYR A 49 9.95 4.54 3.28
C TYR A 49 10.30 3.94 1.92
N SER A 50 10.86 4.73 1.00
CA SER A 50 11.28 4.25 -0.33
C SER A 50 10.23 3.39 -1.06
N GLY A 51 8.95 3.78 -0.98
CA GLY A 51 7.82 3.03 -1.58
C GLY A 51 7.28 1.85 -0.76
N HIS A 52 7.98 1.42 0.29
CA HIS A 52 7.51 0.38 1.20
C HIS A 52 6.47 0.92 2.18
N PRO A 53 5.29 0.29 2.31
CA PRO A 53 4.30 0.67 3.29
C PRO A 53 4.72 0.17 4.69
N ILE A 54 5.00 1.11 5.58
CA ILE A 54 5.43 0.89 6.97
C ILE A 54 4.25 1.13 7.91
N LYS A 55 3.85 0.08 8.62
CA LYS A 55 2.81 0.14 9.65
C LYS A 55 3.35 -0.10 11.07
N GLN A 56 4.34 -0.98 11.20
CA GLN A 56 4.88 -1.40 12.49
C GLN A 56 6.40 -1.32 12.48
N VAL A 57 6.97 -0.91 13.61
CA VAL A 57 8.41 -0.69 13.76
C VAL A 57 8.97 -1.43 14.99
N ASP A 58 10.24 -1.82 14.90
CA ASP A 58 11.04 -2.41 15.97
C ASP A 58 12.23 -1.49 16.23
N ILE A 59 12.25 -0.81 17.38
CA ILE A 59 13.33 0.08 17.79
C ILE A 59 14.05 -0.47 19.03
N LEU A 60 15.33 -0.11 19.15
CA LEU A 60 16.18 -0.38 20.29
C LEU A 60 16.92 0.90 20.63
N GLY A 61 16.84 1.36 21.87
CA GLY A 61 17.50 2.59 22.28
C GLY A 61 17.56 2.77 23.79
N THR A 62 18.17 3.87 24.20
CA THR A 62 18.34 4.26 25.60
C THR A 62 17.14 5.08 26.06
N VAL A 63 16.62 4.78 27.24
CA VAL A 63 15.53 5.55 27.84
C VAL A 63 16.10 6.84 28.42
N ILE A 64 15.69 7.98 27.86
CA ILE A 64 16.13 9.31 28.30
C ILE A 64 15.05 10.05 29.10
N GLY A 65 13.82 9.53 29.14
CA GLY A 65 12.73 10.12 29.89
C GLY A 65 11.64 9.11 30.22
N VAL A 66 11.07 9.23 31.42
CA VAL A 66 9.98 8.38 31.91
C VAL A 66 8.85 9.28 32.42
N ARG A 67 7.66 9.12 31.85
CA ARG A 67 6.44 9.74 32.40
C ARG A 67 5.39 8.65 32.63
N GLU A 68 4.92 8.52 33.86
CA GLU A 68 3.90 7.56 34.22
C GLU A 68 2.50 8.19 34.14
N ARG A 69 1.56 7.47 33.54
CA ARG A 69 0.12 7.74 33.56
C ARG A 69 -0.59 6.55 34.22
N ASP A 70 -1.88 6.69 34.48
CA ASP A 70 -2.66 5.68 35.19
C ASP A 70 -2.59 4.30 34.51
N THR A 71 -2.74 4.27 33.18
CA THR A 71 -2.87 3.04 32.39
C THR A 71 -1.67 2.73 31.48
N PHE A 72 -0.71 3.65 31.34
CA PHE A 72 0.46 3.48 30.47
C PHE A 72 1.66 4.30 30.95
N TYR A 73 2.84 3.94 30.45
CA TYR A 73 4.06 4.72 30.55
C TYR A 73 4.36 5.40 29.22
N ILE A 74 5.02 6.56 29.29
CA ILE A 74 5.59 7.26 28.13
C ILE A 74 7.10 7.26 28.32
N TYR A 75 7.80 6.50 27.49
CA TYR A 75 9.26 6.48 27.46
C TYR A 75 9.78 7.33 26.31
N GLY A 76 10.68 8.27 26.59
CA GLY A 76 11.48 8.92 25.55
C GLY A 76 12.67 8.01 25.25
N VAL A 77 12.80 7.57 24.00
CA VAL A 77 13.85 6.61 23.58
C VAL A 77 14.76 7.27 22.55
N ASP A 78 16.07 7.17 22.77
CA ASP A 78 17.14 7.69 21.92
C ASP A 78 17.97 6.52 21.34
N ASP A 79 18.11 6.47 20.01
CA ASP A 79 18.91 5.48 19.28
C ASP A 79 20.16 6.07 18.61
N SER A 80 20.58 7.27 19.01
CA SER A 80 21.62 8.12 18.42
C SER A 80 21.29 8.79 17.08
N THR A 81 20.13 8.49 16.48
CA THR A 81 19.67 9.12 15.23
C THR A 81 18.52 10.10 15.45
N GLY A 82 17.72 9.85 16.47
CA GLY A 82 16.62 10.69 16.91
C GLY A 82 16.05 10.24 18.24
N VAL A 83 15.05 10.99 18.71
CA VAL A 83 14.34 10.73 19.96
C VAL A 83 12.85 10.64 19.67
N ILE A 84 12.18 9.61 20.19
CA ILE A 84 10.73 9.44 20.01
C ILE A 84 10.04 8.99 21.30
N ASN A 85 8.81 9.49 21.51
CA ASN A 85 7.96 9.04 22.61
C ASN A 85 7.32 7.69 22.28
N CYS A 86 7.39 6.76 23.22
CA CYS A 86 6.81 5.44 23.12
C CYS A 86 5.77 5.21 24.21
N ILE A 87 4.55 4.90 23.80
CA ILE A 87 3.39 4.67 24.68
C ILE A 87 3.32 3.18 24.99
N CYS A 88 3.57 2.84 26.25
CA CYS A 88 3.71 1.47 26.74
C CYS A 88 2.62 1.15 27.77
N TRP A 89 1.59 0.43 27.34
CA TRP A 89 0.45 0.09 28.20
C TRP A 89 0.87 -0.80 29.38
N LYS A 90 0.37 -0.47 30.58
CA LYS A 90 0.53 -1.30 31.77
C LYS A 90 -0.26 -2.59 31.57
N LYS A 91 0.31 -3.73 31.98
CA LYS A 91 -0.44 -4.99 31.97
C LYS A 91 -1.61 -4.85 32.94
N LEU A 92 -2.82 -5.12 32.45
CA LEU A 92 -3.99 -5.21 33.32
C LEU A 92 -3.78 -6.42 34.24
N ASN A 93 -3.58 -6.19 35.52
CA ASN A 93 -3.57 -7.25 36.51
C ASN A 93 -4.98 -7.83 36.54
N ASN A 94 -5.18 -8.95 35.85
CA ASN A 94 -6.46 -9.66 35.82
C ASN A 94 -6.63 -10.41 37.17
N THR A 95 -6.69 -9.66 38.27
CA THR A 95 -6.90 -10.17 39.61
C THR A 95 -8.40 -10.19 39.90
N LYS A 96 -9.17 -10.91 39.09
CA LYS A 96 -10.48 -11.41 39.54
C LYS A 96 -10.23 -12.77 40.19
N SER A 97 -9.88 -12.74 41.48
CA SER A 97 -9.83 -13.96 42.29
C SER A 97 -11.22 -14.60 42.31
N SER A 98 -11.34 -15.80 41.75
CA SER A 98 -12.50 -16.66 41.97
C SER A 98 -12.70 -16.86 43.48
N SER A 99 -13.93 -16.69 43.96
CA SER A 99 -14.32 -16.66 45.38
C SER A 99 -14.35 -18.04 46.06
N ALA A 100 -13.50 -18.98 45.64
CA ALA A 100 -13.40 -20.29 46.25
C ALA A 100 -12.27 -20.29 47.30
N ALA A 101 -12.56 -20.77 48.51
CA ALA A 101 -11.58 -20.87 49.59
C ALA A 101 -10.42 -21.79 49.17
N PRO A 102 -9.17 -21.28 49.07
CA PRO A 102 -8.05 -22.07 48.58
C PRO A 102 -7.56 -23.05 49.65
N SER A 103 -7.21 -24.27 49.22
CA SER A 103 -6.56 -25.26 50.08
C SER A 103 -5.16 -24.79 50.55
N ALA A 104 -4.64 -25.37 51.63
CA ALA A 104 -3.31 -25.02 52.16
C ALA A 104 -2.16 -25.20 51.13
N ARG A 105 -2.29 -26.12 50.16
CA ARG A 105 -1.33 -26.28 49.06
C ARG A 105 -1.49 -25.20 47.98
N GLU A 106 -2.72 -24.76 47.68
CA GLU A 106 -2.97 -23.63 46.77
C GLU A 106 -2.50 -22.30 47.35
N LEU A 107 -2.62 -22.09 48.66
CA LEU A 107 -2.07 -20.90 49.34
C LEU A 107 -0.55 -20.80 49.19
N SER A 108 0.16 -21.93 49.18
CA SER A 108 1.61 -21.98 48.96
C SER A 108 1.99 -21.59 47.53
N LEU A 109 1.37 -22.21 46.52
CA LEU A 109 1.64 -21.92 45.09
C LEU A 109 1.25 -20.50 44.67
N THR A 110 0.10 -20.00 45.16
CA THR A 110 -0.34 -18.63 44.89
C THR A 110 0.61 -17.60 45.50
N SER A 111 1.15 -17.85 46.69
CA SER A 111 2.17 -16.98 47.30
C SER A 111 3.48 -16.98 46.52
N GLN A 112 3.91 -18.13 46.00
CA GLN A 112 5.11 -18.25 45.17
C GLN A 112 4.92 -17.55 43.81
N LEU A 113 3.75 -17.71 43.18
CA LEU A 113 3.39 -17.00 41.95
C LEU A 113 3.36 -15.49 42.16
N LYS A 114 2.81 -15.00 43.28
CA LYS A 114 2.77 -13.57 43.60
C LYS A 114 4.18 -13.00 43.79
N LYS A 115 5.03 -13.68 44.57
CA LYS A 115 6.44 -13.28 44.73
C LYS A 115 7.20 -13.28 43.41
N LEU A 116 6.96 -14.27 42.55
CA LEU A 116 7.55 -14.34 41.22
C LEU A 116 7.09 -13.17 40.34
N GLN A 117 5.79 -12.85 40.36
CA GLN A 117 5.24 -11.71 39.62
C GLN A 117 5.80 -10.38 40.11
N GLU A 118 5.90 -10.19 41.42
CA GLU A 118 6.51 -8.98 42.02
C GLU A 118 7.99 -8.86 41.66
N THR A 119 8.74 -9.97 41.73
CA THR A 119 10.15 -10.01 41.37
C THR A 119 10.34 -9.70 39.88
N ILE A 120 9.53 -10.31 39.01
CA ILE A 120 9.53 -10.02 37.57
C ILE A 120 9.22 -8.54 37.34
N ALA A 121 8.14 -8.02 37.95
CA ALA A 121 7.74 -6.63 37.79
C ALA A 121 8.86 -5.65 38.21
N GLN A 122 9.52 -5.91 39.34
CA GLN A 122 10.64 -5.09 39.80
C GLN A 122 11.85 -5.19 38.87
N ARG A 123 12.20 -6.39 38.39
CA ARG A 123 13.33 -6.58 37.47
C ARG A 123 13.08 -5.98 36.08
N THR A 124 11.83 -5.95 35.66
CA THR A 124 11.41 -5.41 34.36
C THR A 124 11.03 -3.94 34.41
N LYS A 125 11.14 -3.29 35.57
CA LYS A 125 10.93 -1.85 35.69
C LYS A 125 11.99 -1.13 34.86
N VAL A 126 11.53 -0.22 34.01
CA VAL A 126 12.35 0.56 33.10
C VAL A 126 12.60 1.93 33.72
N GLU A 127 13.86 2.32 33.80
CA GLU A 127 14.30 3.61 34.34
C GLU A 127 15.16 4.37 33.31
N ILE A 128 15.45 5.64 33.58
CA ILE A 128 16.32 6.44 32.71
C ILE A 128 17.72 5.81 32.68
N GLY A 129 18.30 5.68 31.49
CA GLY A 129 19.58 5.03 31.23
C GLY A 129 19.46 3.55 30.87
N ASP A 130 18.29 2.92 31.07
CA ASP A 130 18.08 1.54 30.64
C ASP A 130 17.97 1.44 29.12
N ILE A 131 18.38 0.29 28.58
CA ILE A 131 18.14 -0.06 27.19
C ILE A 131 16.77 -0.72 27.09
N ILE A 132 15.94 -0.24 26.18
CA ILE A 132 14.60 -0.77 25.93
C ILE A 132 14.47 -1.17 24.47
N ARG A 133 13.84 -2.32 24.22
CA ARG A 133 13.36 -2.69 22.89
C ARG A 133 11.86 -2.51 22.82
N ILE A 134 11.39 -1.84 21.78
CA ILE A 134 9.98 -1.51 21.59
C ILE A 134 9.55 -1.93 20.20
N ARG A 135 8.46 -2.71 20.16
CA ARG A 135 7.77 -3.11 18.93
C ARG A 135 6.37 -2.53 18.98
N GLY A 136 5.97 -1.81 17.93
CA GLY A 136 4.71 -1.09 17.96
C GLY A 136 4.30 -0.47 16.62
N HIS A 137 3.22 0.30 16.66
CA HIS A 137 2.70 1.05 15.52
C HIS A 137 3.11 2.51 15.61
N VAL A 138 3.52 3.09 14.49
CA VAL A 138 3.73 4.54 14.39
C VAL A 138 2.37 5.23 14.35
N ARG A 139 2.20 6.30 15.12
CA ARG A 139 0.97 7.10 15.17
C ARG A 139 1.32 8.58 15.17
N MET A 140 0.45 9.37 14.56
CA MET A 140 0.44 10.82 14.71
C MET A 140 -0.45 11.20 15.90
N TYR A 141 0.09 11.98 16.84
CA TYR A 141 -0.66 12.53 17.96
C TYR A 141 -0.32 14.02 18.13
N ARG A 142 -1.33 14.89 17.95
CA ARG A 142 -1.20 16.37 18.06
C ARG A 142 -0.07 16.95 17.18
N GLY A 143 0.14 16.37 16.00
CA GLY A 143 1.18 16.80 15.06
C GLY A 143 2.55 16.16 15.27
N GLU A 144 2.74 15.43 16.37
CA GLU A 144 3.99 14.73 16.68
C GLU A 144 3.88 13.23 16.45
N ARG A 145 5.00 12.56 16.20
CA ARG A 145 5.04 11.10 16.04
C ARG A 145 5.31 10.40 17.36
N GLU A 146 4.55 9.34 17.59
CA GLU A 146 4.70 8.47 18.75
C GLU A 146 4.62 7.00 18.32
N ILE A 147 5.24 6.11 19.09
CA ILE A 147 5.13 4.66 18.89
C ILE A 147 4.19 4.08 19.94
N HIS A 148 3.09 3.49 19.50
CA HIS A 148 2.19 2.74 20.37
C HIS A 148 2.69 1.30 20.46
N ALA A 149 3.31 0.96 21.60
CA ALA A 149 3.95 -0.33 21.79
C ALA A 149 2.92 -1.46 21.91
N THR A 150 3.10 -2.50 21.10
CA THR A 150 2.43 -3.80 21.26
C THR A 150 3.24 -4.71 22.18
N ALA A 151 4.57 -4.59 22.14
CA ALA A 151 5.49 -5.28 23.04
C ALA A 151 6.67 -4.37 23.39
N TYR A 152 7.07 -4.39 24.66
CA TYR A 152 8.25 -3.69 25.14
C TYR A 152 8.90 -4.46 26.30
N TYR A 153 10.21 -4.39 26.41
CA TYR A 153 10.96 -4.98 27.53
C TYR A 153 12.32 -4.32 27.70
N LYS A 154 12.78 -4.27 28.95
CA LYS A 154 14.16 -3.91 29.30
C LYS A 154 15.13 -4.94 28.72
N VAL A 155 16.18 -4.46 28.09
CA VAL A 155 17.26 -5.27 27.52
C VAL A 155 18.44 -5.25 28.47
N ASP A 156 18.88 -6.44 28.89
CA ASP A 156 20.10 -6.61 29.69
C ASP A 156 21.30 -6.68 28.74
N ASP A 157 22.01 -5.55 28.57
CA ASP A 157 23.13 -5.41 27.64
C ASP A 157 24.40 -4.83 28.30
N PRO A 158 24.94 -5.48 29.35
CA PRO A 158 26.02 -4.92 30.18
C PRO A 158 27.34 -4.70 29.42
N ALA A 159 27.54 -5.41 28.30
CA ALA A 159 28.72 -5.31 27.46
C ALA A 159 28.44 -4.64 26.09
N CYS A 160 27.27 -4.01 25.93
CA CYS A 160 26.84 -3.34 24.70
C CYS A 160 26.79 -4.24 23.44
N ASN A 161 26.75 -5.57 23.60
CA ASN A 161 26.75 -6.52 22.49
C ASN A 161 25.51 -6.37 21.60
N ILE A 162 24.34 -6.18 22.22
CA ILE A 162 23.07 -6.12 21.49
C ILE A 162 22.97 -4.80 20.71
N GLN A 163 23.36 -3.69 21.34
CA GLN A 163 23.42 -2.40 20.66
C GLN A 163 24.42 -2.39 19.50
N ILE A 164 25.64 -2.91 19.71
CA ILE A 164 26.67 -2.99 18.64
C ILE A 164 26.17 -3.86 17.48
N ALA A 165 25.56 -5.03 17.78
CA ALA A 165 25.00 -5.89 16.74
C ALA A 165 23.89 -5.17 15.95
N ARG A 166 23.04 -4.39 16.62
CA ARG A 166 22.00 -3.58 15.96
C ARG A 166 22.61 -2.53 15.02
N MET A 167 23.65 -1.83 15.45
CA MET A 167 24.35 -0.83 14.62
C MET A 167 24.99 -1.43 13.37
N LEU A 168 25.48 -2.67 13.44
CA LEU A 168 26.05 -3.39 12.29
C LEU A 168 24.97 -3.98 11.37
N GLU A 169 23.85 -4.41 11.95
CA GLU A 169 22.73 -5.02 11.22
C GLU A 169 21.97 -4.00 10.37
N LEU A 170 21.63 -2.83 10.93
CA LEU A 170 20.75 -1.86 10.29
C LEU A 170 21.22 -1.43 8.89
N PRO A 171 22.48 -1.00 8.67
CA PRO A 171 22.95 -0.64 7.32
C PRO A 171 22.81 -1.77 6.31
N THR A 172 22.93 -3.03 6.75
CA THR A 172 22.79 -4.19 5.88
C THR A 172 21.34 -4.41 5.47
N ILE A 173 20.40 -4.28 6.41
CA ILE A 173 18.96 -4.44 6.12
C ILE A 173 18.47 -3.31 5.23
N TYR A 174 18.86 -2.07 5.49
CA TYR A 174 18.52 -0.92 4.65
C TYR A 174 18.92 -1.17 3.19
N ARG A 175 20.21 -1.43 2.95
CA ARG A 175 20.73 -1.62 1.59
C ARG A 175 20.12 -2.79 0.84
N LYS A 176 19.83 -3.89 1.55
CA LYS A 176 19.35 -5.14 0.92
C LYS A 176 17.83 -5.22 0.80
N VAL A 177 17.09 -4.47 1.62
CA VAL A 177 15.63 -4.57 1.71
C VAL A 177 15.00 -3.20 1.53
N TYR A 178 15.17 -2.27 2.48
CA TYR A 178 14.36 -1.04 2.52
C TYR A 178 14.72 -0.03 1.43
N ASP A 179 15.96 -0.02 0.94
CA ASP A 179 16.40 0.84 -0.15
C ASP A 179 16.16 0.19 -1.52
N GLN A 180 15.74 -1.08 -1.57
CA GLN A 180 15.44 -1.79 -2.81
C GLN A 180 13.95 -1.63 -3.14
N PRO A 181 13.58 -1.07 -4.30
CA PRO A 181 12.18 -0.95 -4.67
C PRO A 181 11.46 -2.31 -4.59
N PHE A 182 10.29 -2.34 -3.97
CA PHE A 182 9.49 -3.56 -3.95
C PHE A 182 9.01 -3.91 -5.36
N ARG A 183 9.42 -5.08 -5.84
CA ARG A 183 8.94 -5.67 -7.10
C ARG A 183 8.24 -6.96 -6.77
N SER A 184 6.94 -7.04 -7.04
CA SER A 184 6.20 -8.29 -6.87
C SER A 184 6.17 -9.03 -8.20
N PRO A 185 6.39 -10.36 -8.25
CA PRO A 185 6.24 -11.14 -9.48
C PRO A 185 4.83 -11.07 -10.09
N ALA A 186 3.82 -10.68 -9.31
CA ALA A 186 2.46 -10.42 -9.80
C ALA A 186 2.37 -9.09 -10.56
N LEU A 187 3.08 -8.05 -10.09
CA LEU A 187 3.22 -6.76 -10.78
C LEU A 187 4.19 -6.86 -11.96
N GLU A 188 5.24 -7.65 -11.83
CA GLU A 188 6.13 -7.99 -12.95
C GLU A 188 5.43 -8.86 -13.98
N LYS A 189 4.42 -9.67 -13.63
CA LYS A 189 3.57 -10.30 -14.64
C LYS A 189 2.78 -9.24 -15.39
N GLU A 190 2.16 -8.26 -14.75
CA GLU A 190 1.51 -7.16 -15.49
C GLU A 190 2.49 -6.35 -16.36
N GLU A 191 3.69 -6.02 -15.87
CA GLU A 191 4.72 -5.32 -16.65
C GLU A 191 5.40 -6.21 -17.71
N ALA A 192 5.58 -7.51 -17.47
CA ALA A 192 6.15 -8.46 -18.43
C ALA A 192 5.12 -8.94 -19.44
N LEU A 193 3.82 -8.97 -19.10
CA LEU A 193 2.72 -9.07 -20.07
C LEU A 193 2.77 -7.86 -21.01
N SER A 194 3.22 -6.69 -20.54
CA SER A 194 3.45 -5.51 -21.40
C SER A 194 4.72 -5.58 -22.26
N SER A 195 5.65 -6.51 -21.98
CA SER A 195 6.98 -6.56 -22.59
C SER A 195 7.32 -7.86 -23.33
N ASN A 196 6.67 -8.98 -23.03
CA ASN A 196 6.92 -10.29 -23.63
C ASN A 196 5.59 -10.92 -24.10
N PRO A 197 5.27 -10.83 -25.39
CA PRO A 197 3.93 -11.17 -25.87
C PRO A 197 3.70 -12.66 -26.20
N GLY A 198 4.68 -13.53 -25.93
CA GLY A 198 4.79 -14.85 -26.56
C GLY A 198 3.78 -15.93 -26.14
N ALA A 199 2.85 -15.68 -25.21
CA ALA A 199 1.82 -16.65 -24.82
C ALA A 199 0.68 -16.01 -23.99
N LEU A 200 -0.06 -15.08 -24.59
CA LEU A 200 -1.22 -14.44 -23.93
C LEU A 200 -2.52 -15.18 -24.26
N ASP A 201 -3.36 -15.38 -23.25
CA ASP A 201 -4.77 -15.74 -23.42
C ASP A 201 -5.55 -14.58 -24.10
N LEU A 202 -6.65 -14.88 -24.78
CA LEU A 202 -7.39 -13.90 -25.59
C LEU A 202 -7.86 -12.69 -24.77
N ASP A 203 -8.31 -12.93 -23.55
CA ASP A 203 -8.79 -11.89 -22.64
C ASP A 203 -7.62 -11.02 -22.14
N SER A 204 -6.47 -11.65 -21.88
CA SER A 204 -5.25 -10.95 -21.45
C SER A 204 -4.68 -10.07 -22.57
N LEU A 205 -4.69 -10.56 -23.80
CA LEU A 205 -4.27 -9.82 -24.98
C LEU A 205 -5.20 -8.64 -25.28
N THR A 206 -6.51 -8.83 -25.13
CA THR A 206 -7.52 -7.77 -25.28
C THR A 206 -7.31 -6.66 -24.23
N TYR A 207 -7.06 -7.03 -22.98
CA TYR A 207 -6.77 -6.06 -21.91
C TYR A 207 -5.48 -5.29 -22.17
N LEU A 208 -4.40 -5.98 -22.56
CA LEU A 208 -3.12 -5.35 -22.86
C LEU A 208 -3.25 -4.36 -24.02
N LEU A 209 -3.94 -4.76 -25.09
CA LEU A 209 -4.21 -3.87 -26.23
C LEU A 209 -5.01 -2.65 -25.79
N SER A 210 -6.01 -2.82 -24.90
CA SER A 210 -6.78 -1.71 -24.33
C SER A 210 -5.89 -0.69 -23.62
N GLU A 211 -4.95 -1.12 -22.76
CA GLU A 211 -4.04 -0.20 -22.07
C GLU A 211 -3.07 0.48 -23.05
N LYS A 212 -2.55 -0.23 -24.06
CA LYS A 212 -1.68 0.36 -25.10
C LYS A 212 -2.41 1.36 -25.99
N VAL A 213 -3.67 1.10 -26.33
CA VAL A 213 -4.54 2.06 -27.03
C VAL A 213 -4.74 3.30 -26.17
N LYS A 214 -5.00 3.15 -24.86
CA LYS A 214 -5.14 4.28 -23.93
C LYS A 214 -3.87 5.14 -23.86
N GLU A 215 -2.70 4.52 -23.73
CA GLU A 215 -1.41 5.22 -23.76
C GLU A 215 -1.26 6.03 -25.06
N PHE A 216 -1.50 5.39 -26.21
CA PHE A 216 -1.44 6.03 -27.52
C PHE A 216 -2.37 7.25 -27.64
N LEU A 217 -3.62 7.13 -27.19
CA LEU A 217 -4.61 8.22 -27.24
C LEU A 217 -4.15 9.43 -26.40
N VAL A 218 -3.56 9.19 -25.22
CA VAL A 218 -3.07 10.24 -24.32
C VAL A 218 -1.82 10.91 -24.88
N GLU A 219 -0.84 10.13 -25.34
CA GLU A 219 0.42 10.65 -25.88
C GLU A 219 0.19 11.53 -27.11
N ASN A 220 -0.72 11.11 -28.00
CA ASN A 220 -1.02 11.81 -29.25
C ASN A 220 -2.14 12.86 -29.12
N ARG A 221 -2.73 13.02 -27.93
CA ARG A 221 -3.86 13.94 -27.66
C ARG A 221 -5.01 13.79 -28.66
N VAL A 222 -5.37 12.54 -28.93
CA VAL A 222 -6.43 12.20 -29.89
C VAL A 222 -7.78 12.62 -29.33
N GLN A 223 -8.55 13.40 -30.11
CA GLN A 223 -9.88 13.86 -29.71
C GLN A 223 -10.97 12.87 -30.10
N THR A 224 -10.88 12.37 -31.33
CA THR A 224 -11.82 11.42 -31.92
C THR A 224 -11.06 10.42 -32.76
N PHE A 225 -11.57 9.19 -32.85
CA PHE A 225 -10.96 8.16 -33.70
C PHE A 225 -11.99 7.15 -34.20
N TYR A 226 -11.69 6.55 -35.34
CA TYR A 226 -12.34 5.33 -35.82
C TYR A 226 -11.52 4.10 -35.42
N GLN A 227 -12.18 2.96 -35.24
CA GLN A 227 -11.47 1.71 -34.94
C GLN A 227 -10.41 1.38 -36.01
N GLN A 228 -10.73 1.61 -37.29
CA GLN A 228 -9.83 1.35 -38.42
C GLN A 228 -8.55 2.20 -38.36
N GLU A 229 -8.59 3.39 -37.74
CA GLU A 229 -7.41 4.23 -37.57
C GLU A 229 -6.45 3.65 -36.53
N LEU A 230 -6.95 2.89 -35.55
CA LEU A 230 -6.11 2.17 -34.60
C LEU A 230 -5.52 0.90 -35.21
N GLU A 231 -6.28 0.23 -36.09
CA GLU A 231 -5.82 -0.97 -36.81
C GLU A 231 -4.68 -0.69 -37.81
N THR A 232 -4.50 0.57 -38.25
CA THR A 232 -3.38 0.96 -39.11
C THR A 232 -2.10 1.32 -38.34
N VAL A 233 -2.17 1.46 -37.01
CA VAL A 233 -1.00 1.76 -36.18
C VAL A 233 -0.17 0.50 -35.98
N GLU A 234 1.03 0.47 -36.56
CA GLU A 234 1.92 -0.70 -36.56
C GLU A 234 2.22 -1.25 -35.16
N SER A 235 2.43 -0.38 -34.17
CA SER A 235 2.69 -0.79 -32.78
C SER A 235 1.49 -1.46 -32.11
N LEU A 236 0.26 -1.10 -32.48
CA LEU A 236 -0.96 -1.71 -31.95
C LEU A 236 -1.34 -2.97 -32.74
N LEU A 237 -1.14 -2.96 -34.06
CA LEU A 237 -1.43 -4.08 -34.94
C LEU A 237 -0.53 -5.28 -34.62
N SER A 238 0.76 -5.04 -34.42
CA SER A 238 1.74 -6.08 -34.02
C SER A 238 1.46 -6.72 -32.67
N LEU A 239 0.72 -6.04 -31.78
CA LEU A 239 0.22 -6.62 -30.53
C LEU A 239 -1.00 -7.52 -30.76
N ALA A 240 -1.89 -7.13 -31.67
CA ALA A 240 -3.11 -7.86 -31.96
C ALA A 240 -2.90 -9.11 -32.83
N ASP A 241 -1.84 -9.16 -33.65
CA ASP A 241 -1.52 -10.25 -34.59
C ASP A 241 -0.77 -11.44 -33.94
N GLN A 242 -0.82 -11.57 -32.61
CA GLN A 242 -0.04 -12.58 -31.88
C GLN A 242 -0.78 -13.90 -31.72
N PRO A 243 -0.05 -15.04 -31.68
CA PRO A 243 -0.66 -16.36 -31.56
C PRO A 243 -1.29 -16.56 -30.17
N VAL A 244 -2.60 -16.77 -30.13
CA VAL A 244 -3.38 -17.02 -28.90
C VAL A 244 -3.40 -18.52 -28.58
N ILE A 245 -3.16 -18.90 -27.32
CA ILE A 245 -3.33 -20.28 -26.85
C ILE A 245 -4.79 -20.45 -26.40
N HIS A 246 -5.57 -21.27 -27.10
CA HIS A 246 -6.93 -21.62 -26.65
C HIS A 246 -6.86 -22.58 -25.45
N SER A 247 -7.35 -22.13 -24.30
CA SER A 247 -7.59 -22.98 -23.12
C SER A 247 -8.81 -23.88 -23.36
N ASP A 248 -8.51 -25.17 -23.49
CA ASP A 248 -9.30 -26.38 -23.22
C ASP A 248 -10.08 -27.11 -24.36
N CYS A 249 -9.74 -28.39 -24.47
CA CYS A 249 -10.39 -29.44 -25.23
C CYS A 249 -11.80 -29.78 -24.72
N SER A 250 -12.83 -29.65 -25.57
CA SER A 250 -13.90 -30.65 -25.70
C SER A 250 -14.72 -30.42 -26.98
N GLY A 251 -15.03 -31.51 -27.70
CA GLY A 251 -16.07 -31.51 -28.73
C GLY A 251 -15.62 -31.17 -30.16
N ARG A 252 -15.42 -32.22 -30.96
CA ARG A 252 -15.32 -32.15 -32.42
C ARG A 252 -16.55 -31.46 -33.02
N VAL A 253 -16.40 -30.23 -33.50
CA VAL A 253 -17.24 -29.64 -34.55
C VAL A 253 -16.36 -28.73 -35.42
N ASP A 254 -16.36 -28.99 -36.72
CA ASP A 254 -15.64 -28.21 -37.72
C ASP A 254 -16.02 -26.72 -37.64
N PHE A 255 -15.07 -25.87 -37.26
CA PHE A 255 -15.21 -24.43 -37.42
C PHE A 255 -14.09 -23.88 -38.29
N LYS A 256 -14.53 -23.29 -39.41
CA LYS A 256 -13.77 -22.63 -40.46
C LYS A 256 -12.69 -21.73 -39.85
N ASN A 257 -11.49 -21.80 -40.42
CA ASN A 257 -10.42 -20.84 -40.21
C ASN A 257 -10.96 -19.42 -40.41
N ASP A 258 -11.31 -18.73 -39.33
CA ASP A 258 -11.60 -17.30 -39.41
C ASP A 258 -10.30 -16.59 -39.78
N THR A 259 -10.37 -15.81 -40.85
CA THR A 259 -9.24 -15.12 -41.46
C THR A 259 -8.61 -14.20 -40.41
N THR A 260 -7.29 -14.24 -40.19
CA THR A 260 -6.55 -13.51 -39.14
C THR A 260 -7.03 -12.05 -38.95
N SER A 261 -7.32 -11.36 -40.06
CA SER A 261 -7.91 -10.01 -40.06
C SER A 261 -9.22 -9.83 -39.28
N LYS A 262 -10.14 -10.79 -39.32
CA LYS A 262 -11.41 -10.73 -38.57
C LYS A 262 -11.19 -10.90 -37.08
N ALA A 263 -10.22 -11.72 -36.69
CA ALA A 263 -9.84 -11.93 -35.30
C ALA A 263 -9.18 -10.67 -34.72
N ILE A 264 -8.28 -10.04 -35.49
CA ILE A 264 -7.69 -8.75 -35.11
C ILE A 264 -8.79 -7.69 -34.93
N HIS A 265 -9.71 -7.58 -35.90
CA HIS A 265 -10.80 -6.62 -35.82
C HIS A 265 -11.72 -6.85 -34.61
N SER A 266 -11.95 -8.10 -34.18
CA SER A 266 -12.75 -8.38 -32.99
C SER A 266 -12.00 -8.05 -31.69
N ILE A 267 -10.69 -8.30 -31.64
CA ILE A 267 -9.83 -7.93 -30.50
C ILE A 267 -9.80 -6.41 -30.30
N PHE A 268 -9.59 -5.63 -31.36
CA PHE A 268 -9.63 -4.16 -31.29
C PHE A 268 -11.00 -3.66 -30.81
N ARG A 269 -12.09 -4.25 -31.32
CA ARG A 269 -13.45 -3.93 -30.89
C ARG A 269 -13.65 -4.16 -29.40
N ASN A 270 -13.19 -5.31 -28.89
CA ASN A 270 -13.32 -5.65 -27.48
C ASN A 270 -12.44 -4.76 -26.59
N ALA A 271 -11.22 -4.45 -27.03
CA ALA A 271 -10.32 -3.53 -26.32
C ALA A 271 -10.92 -2.12 -26.21
N ILE A 272 -11.50 -1.58 -27.29
CA ILE A 272 -12.17 -0.28 -27.27
C ILE A 272 -13.41 -0.32 -26.35
N LYS A 273 -14.14 -1.43 -26.35
CA LYS A 273 -15.29 -1.61 -25.44
C LYS A 273 -14.87 -1.55 -23.97
N LEU A 274 -13.74 -2.14 -23.59
CA LEU A 274 -13.19 -2.03 -22.22
C LEU A 274 -12.90 -0.57 -21.84
N LEU A 275 -12.35 0.22 -22.77
CA LEU A 275 -12.12 1.66 -22.55
C LEU A 275 -13.43 2.43 -22.37
N GLN A 276 -14.49 2.04 -23.09
CA GLN A 276 -15.81 2.62 -22.97
C GLN A 276 -16.46 2.27 -21.62
N GLU A 277 -16.37 1.02 -21.16
CA GLU A 277 -16.84 0.58 -19.84
C GLU A 277 -16.10 1.29 -18.70
N LYS A 278 -14.80 1.59 -18.87
CA LYS A 278 -14.00 2.41 -17.94
C LYS A 278 -14.31 3.93 -18.03
N GLY A 279 -15.15 4.37 -18.96
CA GLY A 279 -15.52 5.79 -19.14
C GLY A 279 -14.45 6.67 -19.79
N LEU A 280 -13.42 6.08 -20.39
CA LEU A 280 -12.31 6.81 -21.03
C LEU A 280 -12.65 7.30 -22.44
N VAL A 281 -13.53 6.56 -23.13
CA VAL A 281 -14.05 6.91 -24.46
C VAL A 281 -15.57 6.74 -24.48
N PHE A 282 -16.24 7.44 -25.38
CA PHE A 282 -17.70 7.34 -25.55
C PHE A 282 -18.10 7.52 -27.01
N GLN A 283 -19.34 7.11 -27.33
CA GLN A 283 -19.98 7.38 -28.62
C GLN A 283 -21.20 8.29 -28.40
N LYS A 284 -21.51 9.14 -29.38
CA LYS A 284 -22.67 10.04 -29.34
C LYS A 284 -23.85 9.37 -30.06
N ASP A 285 -25.01 9.36 -29.42
CA ASP A 285 -26.25 8.89 -30.06
C ASP A 285 -26.57 9.77 -31.27
N GLY A 286 -26.77 9.13 -32.44
CA GLY A 286 -27.01 9.81 -33.72
C GLY A 286 -25.76 10.36 -34.42
N GLY A 287 -24.55 10.00 -33.95
CA GLY A 287 -23.28 10.27 -34.63
C GLY A 287 -22.99 9.31 -35.79
N PHE A 288 -21.82 9.46 -36.44
CA PHE A 288 -21.34 8.50 -37.44
C PHE A 288 -21.11 7.13 -36.78
N ASP A 289 -21.59 6.06 -37.43
CA ASP A 289 -21.35 4.68 -36.99
C ASP A 289 -19.84 4.45 -36.79
N ASN A 290 -19.47 3.94 -35.61
CA ASN A 290 -18.09 3.58 -35.22
C ASN A 290 -17.12 4.74 -34.96
N LEU A 291 -17.59 5.98 -34.79
CA LEU A 291 -16.76 7.10 -34.33
C LEU A 291 -16.75 7.20 -32.80
N PHE A 292 -15.56 7.17 -32.20
CA PHE A 292 -15.35 7.30 -30.76
C PHE A 292 -14.77 8.67 -30.39
N TYR A 293 -15.15 9.16 -29.21
CA TYR A 293 -14.69 10.42 -28.62
C TYR A 293 -13.92 10.14 -27.34
N VAL A 294 -12.79 10.82 -27.12
CA VAL A 294 -11.99 10.69 -25.90
C VAL A 294 -12.50 11.66 -24.85
N THR A 295 -13.01 11.13 -23.73
CA THR A 295 -13.67 11.92 -22.68
C THR A 295 -12.79 13.08 -22.18
N ARG A 296 -11.49 12.82 -22.00
CA ARG A 296 -10.51 13.80 -21.50
C ARG A 296 -10.28 14.99 -22.44
N GLU A 297 -10.41 14.79 -23.74
CA GLU A 297 -10.09 15.82 -24.74
C GLU A 297 -11.34 16.55 -25.27
N ASP A 298 -12.56 16.06 -24.97
CA ASP A 298 -13.81 16.69 -25.39
C ASP A 298 -14.14 17.95 -24.54
N LYS A 299 -13.75 19.11 -25.08
CA LYS A 299 -14.01 20.42 -24.46
C LYS A 299 -15.49 20.79 -24.41
N GLU A 300 -16.31 20.28 -25.32
CA GLU A 300 -17.74 20.58 -25.35
C GLU A 300 -18.45 19.87 -24.20
N LEU A 301 -18.08 18.61 -23.94
CA LEU A 301 -18.53 17.83 -22.80
C LEU A 301 -18.16 18.53 -21.49
N HIS A 302 -16.91 18.95 -21.34
CA HIS A 302 -16.46 19.69 -20.16
C HIS A 302 -17.24 20.99 -19.95
N ARG A 303 -17.51 21.75 -21.02
CA ARG A 303 -18.30 22.98 -20.95
C ARG A 303 -19.74 22.70 -20.51
N LYS A 304 -20.39 21.66 -21.05
CA LYS A 304 -21.75 21.27 -20.66
C LYS A 304 -21.82 20.83 -19.20
N ILE A 305 -20.88 20.01 -18.74
CA ILE A 305 -20.79 19.60 -17.33
C ILE A 305 -20.63 20.83 -16.43
N HIS A 306 -19.73 21.74 -16.79
CA HIS A 306 -19.52 22.97 -16.03
C HIS A 306 -20.78 23.84 -15.96
N GLN A 307 -21.50 23.98 -17.08
CA GLN A 307 -22.77 24.73 -17.13
C GLN A 307 -23.85 24.07 -16.25
N ILE A 308 -24.00 22.75 -16.30
CA ILE A 308 -24.95 22.01 -15.46
C ILE A 308 -24.65 22.22 -13.98
N ILE A 309 -23.39 22.11 -13.57
CA ILE A 309 -22.97 22.36 -12.18
C ILE A 309 -23.28 23.81 -11.77
N GLN A 310 -22.99 24.79 -12.63
CA GLN A 310 -23.31 26.19 -12.36
C GLN A 310 -24.81 26.43 -12.19
N GLU A 311 -25.64 25.81 -13.03
CA GLU A 311 -27.09 25.91 -12.95
C GLU A 311 -27.65 25.22 -11.70
N ASP A 312 -27.09 24.08 -11.30
CA ASP A 312 -27.51 23.36 -10.09
C ASP A 312 -27.13 24.10 -8.80
N CYS A 313 -25.94 24.70 -8.73
CA CYS A 313 -25.54 25.54 -7.60
C CYS A 313 -26.39 26.81 -7.43
N GLN A 314 -27.10 27.24 -8.48
CA GLN A 314 -28.02 28.38 -8.42
C GLN A 314 -29.43 28.00 -7.96
N LYS A 315 -29.75 26.71 -7.87
CA LYS A 315 -31.03 26.24 -7.34
C LYS A 315 -30.98 26.30 -5.80
N PRO A 316 -31.98 26.88 -5.13
CA PRO A 316 -32.06 26.83 -3.67
C PRO A 316 -32.22 25.37 -3.23
N ASN A 317 -31.31 24.86 -2.39
CA ASN A 317 -31.40 23.52 -1.81
C ASN A 317 -32.74 23.34 -1.10
N PRO A 318 -33.68 22.51 -1.61
CA PRO A 318 -34.72 21.97 -0.76
C PRO A 318 -34.07 20.83 0.03
N THR A 319 -33.61 21.16 1.24
CA THR A 319 -33.44 20.23 2.36
C THR A 319 -33.05 18.78 1.99
N GLU A 320 -31.77 18.44 2.13
CA GLU A 320 -31.40 17.08 2.55
C GLU A 320 -31.83 16.93 4.02
N GLU A 321 -33.14 16.80 4.25
CA GLU A 321 -33.69 16.15 5.44
C GLU A 321 -33.69 14.65 5.17
N LEU A 322 -32.62 13.96 5.61
CA LEU A 322 -32.65 12.67 6.31
C LEU A 322 -31.25 12.22 6.72
#